data_AF-A0A925LPM7-F1
#
_entry.id   AF-A0A925LPM7-F1
#
_cell.length_a   1.000
_cell.length_b   1.000
_cell.length_c   1.000
_cell.angle_alpha   90.00
_cell.angle_beta   90.00
_cell.angle_gamma   90.00
#
_symmetry.space_group_name_H-M   'P 1'
#
loop_
_entity.id
_entity.type
_entity.pdbx_description
1 polymer ?
#
loop_
_entity_poly.entity_id
_entity_poly.type
_entity_poly.pdbx_seq_one_letter_code
_entity_poly.pdbx_strand_id
1 'polypeptide(L)'
;MGGQILQDDPQALKERVRFLEETNLHHVTLLDIVATCNDFSSGTGDLEGSDQIIRTAFAQMQRLIPFEALAIFKIDDEADFKLAWCEPPTATAQIQNEIDAAIAGGSFAWAINQNHPVVNPAGEPDKTLVLHVLATHSGIRGMFAGLLCGGHSSIEVSTLNALSIVINHTAFALENASLYDQLRDHMHNLEKRVQERTVELEAARVQAEAATKAKS
;
A
#
# COMPACT_ATOMS: atom_id res chain seq x y z
N MET A 1 21.21 -61.18 10.25
CA MET A 1 21.24 -59.98 11.12
C MET A 1 21.52 -58.81 10.18
N GLY A 2 20.67 -57.84 9.91
CA GLY A 2 19.34 -57.47 10.38
C GLY A 2 19.12 -56.09 9.77
N GLY A 3 18.68 -56.04 8.51
CA GLY A 3 18.37 -54.79 7.82
C GLY A 3 16.99 -54.31 8.29
N GLN A 4 16.97 -53.40 9.25
CA GLN A 4 15.76 -52.69 9.64
C GLN A 4 15.38 -51.74 8.51
N ILE A 5 14.40 -52.17 7.72
CA ILE A 5 13.55 -51.32 6.90
C ILE A 5 12.86 -50.37 7.90
N LEU A 6 13.22 -49.08 7.89
CA LEU A 6 12.36 -48.06 8.50
C LEU A 6 11.05 -48.11 7.71
N GLN A 7 10.04 -48.76 8.30
CA GLN A 7 8.66 -48.61 7.86
C GLN A 7 8.27 -47.18 8.17
N ASP A 8 8.23 -46.32 7.14
CA ASP A 8 7.61 -45.01 7.25
C ASP A 8 6.16 -45.20 7.71
N ASP A 9 5.83 -44.62 8.86
CA ASP A 9 4.50 -44.73 9.46
C ASP A 9 3.46 -44.12 8.49
N PRO A 10 2.51 -44.93 7.98
CA PRO A 10 1.52 -44.45 7.01
C PRO A 10 0.60 -43.37 7.59
N GLN A 11 0.51 -43.20 8.91
CA GLN A 11 -0.18 -42.08 9.56
C GLN A 11 0.63 -40.78 9.41
N ALA A 12 1.92 -40.81 9.71
CA ALA A 12 2.82 -39.66 9.59
C ALA A 12 2.93 -39.16 8.13
N LEU A 13 2.96 -40.09 7.17
CA LEU A 13 2.91 -39.76 5.74
C LEU A 13 1.58 -39.09 5.35
N LYS A 14 0.44 -39.53 5.88
CA LYS A 14 -0.87 -38.92 5.59
C LYS A 14 -1.02 -37.54 6.22
N GLU A 15 -0.54 -37.34 7.45
CA GLU A 15 -0.49 -36.00 8.06
C GLU A 15 0.41 -35.06 7.27
N ARG A 16 1.57 -35.55 6.82
CA ARG A 16 2.48 -34.77 5.97
C ARG A 16 1.85 -34.40 4.63
N VAL A 17 1.16 -35.34 3.98
CA VAL A 17 0.45 -35.07 2.71
C VAL A 17 -0.67 -34.06 2.92
N ARG A 18 -1.47 -34.19 3.98
CA ARG A 18 -2.54 -33.22 4.30
C ARG A 18 -1.98 -31.82 4.54
N PHE A 19 -0.90 -31.72 5.32
CA PHE A 19 -0.20 -30.45 5.56
C PHE A 19 0.34 -29.85 4.25
N LEU A 20 0.89 -30.67 3.36
CA LEU A 20 1.38 -30.21 2.06
C LEU A 20 0.24 -29.79 1.13
N GLU A 21 -0.88 -30.50 1.12
CA GLU A 21 -2.09 -30.14 0.35
C GLU A 21 -2.68 -28.82 0.83
N GLU A 22 -2.77 -28.63 2.15
CA GLU A 22 -3.27 -27.40 2.76
C GLU A 22 -2.34 -26.21 2.46
N THR A 23 -1.02 -26.43 2.49
CA THR A 23 -0.02 -25.43 2.08
C THR A 23 -0.12 -25.10 0.58
N ASN A 24 -0.34 -26.10 -0.26
CA ASN A 24 -0.41 -25.91 -1.71
C ASN A 24 -1.71 -25.19 -2.11
N LEU A 25 -2.83 -25.53 -1.47
CA LEU A 25 -4.09 -24.79 -1.63
C LEU A 25 -3.95 -23.32 -1.20
N HIS A 26 -3.23 -23.07 -0.09
CA HIS A 26 -2.93 -21.72 0.34
C HIS A 26 -2.12 -20.95 -0.72
N HIS A 27 -1.07 -21.54 -1.29
CA HIS A 27 -0.31 -20.92 -2.38
C HIS A 27 -1.16 -20.64 -3.63
N VAL A 28 -2.09 -21.52 -3.98
CA VAL A 28 -3.03 -21.32 -5.08
C VAL A 28 -3.96 -20.14 -4.79
N THR A 29 -4.48 -20.00 -3.57
CA THR A 29 -5.29 -18.84 -3.17
C THR A 29 -4.49 -17.54 -3.19
N LEU A 30 -3.23 -17.57 -2.76
CA LEU A 30 -2.34 -16.40 -2.84
C LEU A 30 -2.07 -15.99 -4.30
N LEU A 31 -1.83 -16.96 -5.19
CA LEU A 31 -1.67 -16.71 -6.61
C LEU A 31 -2.95 -16.20 -7.26
N ASP A 32 -4.12 -16.66 -6.82
CA ASP A 32 -5.43 -16.18 -7.31
C ASP A 32 -5.68 -14.72 -6.89
N ILE A 33 -5.29 -14.34 -5.67
CA ILE A 33 -5.33 -12.94 -5.19
C ILE A 33 -4.37 -12.06 -6.01
N VAL A 34 -3.16 -12.54 -6.29
CA VAL A 34 -2.19 -11.84 -7.16
C VAL A 34 -2.70 -11.75 -8.61
N ALA A 35 -3.41 -12.76 -9.12
CA ALA A 35 -4.02 -12.74 -10.45
C ALA A 35 -5.19 -11.75 -10.53
N THR A 36 -5.98 -11.64 -9.45
CA THR A 36 -7.10 -10.69 -9.34
C THR A 36 -6.62 -9.23 -9.22
N CYS A 37 -5.35 -9.02 -8.89
CA CYS A 37 -4.72 -7.69 -8.86
C CYS A 37 -4.42 -7.11 -10.27
N ASN A 38 -4.60 -7.89 -11.35
CA ASN A 38 -4.29 -7.44 -12.71
C ASN A 38 -5.34 -6.49 -13.35
N ASP A 39 -6.43 -6.15 -12.64
CA ASP A 39 -7.56 -5.39 -13.22
C ASP A 39 -7.48 -3.86 -13.08
N PHE A 40 -6.29 -3.30 -12.81
CA PHE A 40 -6.12 -1.83 -12.70
C PHE A 40 -5.64 -1.12 -13.97
N SER A 41 -5.49 -1.81 -15.10
CA SER A 41 -5.18 -1.15 -16.37
C SER A 41 -6.46 -0.76 -17.14
N SER A 42 -7.34 0.06 -16.55
CA SER A 42 -8.48 0.69 -17.26
C SER A 42 -9.07 1.84 -16.44
N GLY A 43 -8.34 2.95 -16.29
CA GLY A 43 -8.84 4.12 -15.58
C GLY A 43 -8.00 5.36 -15.83
N THR A 44 -7.97 5.83 -17.08
CA THR A 44 -7.51 7.17 -17.44
C THR A 44 -8.35 8.24 -16.71
N GLY A 45 -7.75 9.02 -15.81
CA GLY A 45 -8.34 10.24 -15.27
C GLY A 45 -7.74 10.70 -13.93
N ASP A 46 -7.37 11.98 -13.86
CA ASP A 46 -6.90 12.78 -12.70
C ASP A 46 -7.35 12.31 -11.32
N LEU A 47 -6.46 12.38 -10.31
CA LEU A 47 -6.73 12.48 -8.85
C LEU A 47 -7.58 11.36 -8.18
N GLU A 48 -8.43 10.67 -8.93
CA GLU A 48 -9.30 9.56 -8.56
C GLU A 48 -8.54 8.23 -8.52
N GLY A 49 -7.33 8.16 -9.11
CA GLY A 49 -6.53 6.94 -9.17
C GLY A 49 -6.14 6.42 -7.78
N SER A 50 -5.58 7.28 -6.92
CA SER A 50 -5.18 6.86 -5.57
C SER A 50 -6.39 6.52 -4.69
N ASP A 51 -7.44 7.35 -4.73
CA ASP A 51 -8.65 7.11 -3.94
C ASP A 51 -9.34 5.81 -4.36
N GLN A 52 -9.40 5.50 -5.66
CA GLN A 52 -9.99 4.27 -6.15
C GLN A 52 -9.16 3.04 -5.76
N ILE A 53 -7.83 3.13 -5.83
CA ILE A 53 -6.91 2.10 -5.34
C ILE A 53 -7.18 1.82 -3.86
N ILE A 54 -7.27 2.87 -3.03
CA ILE A 54 -7.52 2.72 -1.59
C ILE A 54 -8.90 2.14 -1.31
N ARG A 55 -9.96 2.63 -1.96
CA ARG A 55 -11.32 2.09 -1.81
C ARG A 55 -11.36 0.59 -2.09
N THR A 56 -10.67 0.16 -3.15
CA THR A 56 -10.60 -1.25 -3.52
C THR A 56 -9.79 -2.06 -2.51
N ALA A 57 -8.64 -1.52 -2.08
CA ALA A 57 -7.80 -2.13 -1.07
C ALA A 57 -8.55 -2.31 0.26
N PHE A 58 -9.25 -1.29 0.74
CA PHE A 58 -10.09 -1.37 1.94
C PHE A 58 -11.18 -2.42 1.80
N ALA A 59 -11.87 -2.49 0.66
CA ALA A 59 -12.87 -3.53 0.41
C ALA A 59 -12.26 -4.94 0.44
N GLN A 60 -11.04 -5.13 -0.06
CA GLN A 60 -10.32 -6.41 0.02
C GLN A 60 -9.90 -6.75 1.46
N MET A 61 -9.33 -5.78 2.19
CA MET A 61 -8.91 -5.96 3.58
C MET A 61 -10.10 -6.29 4.49
N GLN A 62 -11.24 -5.62 4.29
CA GLN A 62 -12.48 -5.86 5.03
C GLN A 62 -13.06 -7.27 4.81
N ARG A 63 -12.77 -7.89 3.66
CA ARG A 63 -13.16 -9.28 3.37
C ARG A 63 -12.23 -10.30 4.02
N LEU A 64 -10.97 -9.94 4.27
CA LEU A 64 -9.98 -10.80 4.93
C LEU A 64 -10.15 -10.79 6.44
N ILE A 65 -10.30 -9.61 7.03
CA ILE A 65 -10.42 -9.39 8.46
C ILE A 65 -11.58 -8.40 8.68
N PRO A 66 -12.51 -8.68 9.60
CA PRO A 66 -13.63 -7.80 9.90
C PRO A 66 -13.17 -6.61 10.74
N PHE A 67 -12.43 -5.69 10.12
CA PHE A 67 -11.99 -4.46 10.77
C PHE A 67 -13.19 -3.56 11.09
N GLU A 68 -13.18 -2.93 12.25
CA GLU A 68 -14.11 -1.85 12.59
C GLU A 68 -13.75 -0.55 11.91
N ALA A 69 -12.44 -0.32 11.75
CA ALA A 69 -11.91 0.84 11.06
C ALA A 69 -10.59 0.51 10.35
N LEU A 70 -10.39 1.11 9.18
CA LEU A 70 -9.22 1.00 8.33
C LEU A 70 -8.68 2.40 8.08
N ALA A 71 -7.37 2.56 8.12
CA ALA A 71 -6.72 3.83 7.79
C ALA A 71 -5.37 3.64 7.11
N ILE A 72 -5.00 4.64 6.32
CA ILE A 72 -3.68 4.76 5.72
C ILE A 72 -3.12 6.14 6.04
N PHE A 73 -1.91 6.11 6.60
CA PHE A 73 -1.07 7.26 6.84
C PHE A 73 -0.05 7.38 5.72
N LYS A 74 0.04 8.55 5.11
CA LYS A 74 1.09 8.86 4.13
C LYS A 74 2.26 9.52 4.86
N ILE A 75 3.46 9.26 4.35
CA ILE A 75 4.64 10.00 4.75
C ILE A 75 4.70 11.29 3.93
N ASP A 76 4.93 12.41 4.60
CA ASP A 76 5.18 13.70 3.95
C ASP A 76 6.70 14.00 3.79
N ASP A 77 7.01 15.18 3.25
CA ASP A 77 8.39 15.61 3.00
C ASP A 77 9.23 15.81 4.27
N GLU A 78 8.59 15.95 5.45
CA GLU A 78 9.24 16.08 6.75
C GLU A 78 9.42 14.72 7.45
N ALA A 79 9.11 13.62 6.75
CA ALA A 79 9.09 12.26 7.26
C ALA A 79 8.05 12.03 8.37
N ASP A 80 7.01 12.86 8.43
CA ASP A 80 5.90 12.71 9.36
C ASP A 80 4.77 11.87 8.74
N PHE A 81 4.09 11.09 9.58
CA PHE A 81 3.01 10.21 9.15
C PHE A 81 1.66 10.90 9.36
N LYS A 82 1.05 11.34 8.26
CA LYS A 82 -0.24 12.04 8.27
C LYS A 82 -1.36 11.15 7.76
N LEU A 83 -2.46 11.11 8.50
CA LEU A 83 -3.65 10.36 8.11
C LEU A 83 -4.16 10.90 6.77
N ALA A 84 -4.18 10.04 5.75
CA ALA A 84 -4.62 10.38 4.41
C ALA A 84 -5.99 9.78 4.08
N TRP A 85 -6.26 8.55 4.56
CA TRP A 85 -7.54 7.88 4.34
C TRP A 85 -7.99 7.16 5.61
N CYS A 86 -9.30 7.19 5.88
CA CYS A 86 -9.93 6.49 7.01
C CYS A 86 -11.35 6.04 6.64
N GLU A 87 -11.69 4.79 6.94
CA GLU A 87 -13.01 4.18 6.72
C GLU A 87 -13.43 3.37 7.96
N PRO A 88 -14.57 3.66 8.60
CA PRO A 88 -15.46 4.78 8.33
C PRO A 88 -14.82 6.12 8.76
N PRO A 89 -15.22 7.27 8.16
CA PRO A 89 -14.68 8.58 8.53
C PRO A 89 -14.92 8.97 10.00
N THR A 90 -15.94 8.40 10.64
CA THR A 90 -16.25 8.62 12.06
C THR A 90 -15.17 8.07 13.00
N ALA A 91 -14.38 7.09 12.54
CA ALA A 91 -13.32 6.47 13.33
C ALA A 91 -11.97 7.24 13.28
N THR A 92 -11.88 8.32 12.50
CA THR A 92 -10.66 9.12 12.30
C THR A 92 -9.99 9.50 13.62
N ALA A 93 -10.74 10.08 14.56
CA ALA A 93 -10.20 10.50 15.85
C ALA A 93 -9.76 9.31 16.71
N GLN A 94 -10.49 8.20 16.65
CA GLN A 94 -10.14 6.98 17.39
C GLN A 94 -8.83 6.39 16.85
N ILE A 95 -8.70 6.24 15.53
CA ILE A 95 -7.46 5.75 14.91
C ILE A 95 -6.29 6.67 15.23
N GLN A 96 -6.47 7.99 15.17
CA GLN A 96 -5.39 8.92 15.49
C GLN A 96 -4.88 8.74 16.93
N ASN A 97 -5.79 8.63 17.90
CA ASN A 97 -5.42 8.39 19.30
C ASN A 97 -4.67 7.06 19.48
N GLU A 98 -5.09 6.00 18.78
CA GLU A 98 -4.43 4.69 18.83
C GLU A 98 -3.03 4.73 18.21
N ILE A 99 -2.84 5.52 17.15
CA ILE A 99 -1.53 5.73 16.54
C ILE A 99 -0.62 6.55 17.44
N ASP A 100 -1.13 7.61 18.06
CA ASP A 100 -0.37 8.42 19.02
C ASP A 100 0.07 7.55 20.22
N ALA A 101 -0.81 6.67 20.71
CA ALA A 101 -0.49 5.70 21.74
C ALA A 101 0.56 4.67 21.28
N ALA A 102 0.45 4.17 20.04
CA ALA A 102 1.43 3.25 19.45
C ALA A 102 2.81 3.90 19.24
N ILE A 103 2.85 5.20 18.93
CA ILE A 103 4.10 5.98 18.86
C ILE A 103 4.70 6.10 20.27
N ALA A 104 3.91 6.51 21.26
CA ALA A 104 4.37 6.64 22.64
C ALA A 104 4.84 5.29 23.24
N GLY A 105 4.18 4.19 22.86
CA GLY A 105 4.53 2.82 23.26
C GLY A 105 5.66 2.19 22.44
N GLY A 106 6.14 2.85 21.37
CA GLY A 106 7.21 2.37 20.50
C GLY A 106 6.81 1.26 19.50
N SER A 107 5.55 0.81 19.51
CA SER A 107 5.08 -0.22 18.59
C SER A 107 4.96 0.28 17.14
N PHE A 108 4.70 1.57 16.94
CA PHE A 108 4.73 2.20 15.62
C PHE A 108 6.14 2.18 15.01
N ALA A 109 7.16 2.53 15.80
CA ALA A 109 8.55 2.46 15.38
C ALA A 109 9.01 1.00 15.15
N TRP A 110 8.47 0.05 15.92
CA TRP A 110 8.70 -1.37 15.68
C TRP A 110 8.11 -1.82 14.33
N ALA A 111 6.88 -1.40 14.01
CA ALA A 111 6.25 -1.68 12.72
C ALA A 111 7.04 -1.11 11.54
N ILE A 112 7.64 0.08 11.66
CA ILE A 112 8.51 0.66 10.61
C ILE A 112 9.68 -0.27 10.26
N ASN A 113 10.26 -0.93 11.26
CA ASN A 113 11.43 -1.79 11.09
C ASN A 113 11.07 -3.23 10.66
N GLN A 114 9.78 -3.56 10.61
CA GLN A 114 9.28 -4.88 10.26
C GLN A 114 8.39 -4.76 9.04
N ASN A 115 8.76 -5.38 7.91
CA ASN A 115 7.89 -5.41 6.73
C ASN A 115 6.77 -6.47 6.86
N HIS A 116 6.18 -6.55 8.06
CA HIS A 116 5.26 -7.58 8.51
C HIS A 116 4.17 -6.96 9.40
N PRO A 117 2.97 -7.57 9.47
CA PRO A 117 1.90 -7.09 10.34
C PRO A 117 2.30 -7.16 11.80
N VAL A 118 2.04 -6.06 12.50
CA VAL A 118 2.28 -5.88 13.93
C VAL A 118 0.92 -5.82 14.61
N VAL A 119 0.63 -6.78 15.47
CA VAL A 119 -0.67 -6.90 16.15
C VAL A 119 -0.48 -6.55 17.62
N ASN A 120 -1.15 -5.50 18.09
CA ASN A 120 -1.07 -5.05 19.48
C ASN A 120 -2.48 -4.85 20.06
N PRO A 121 -2.64 -4.98 21.38
CA PRO A 121 -3.83 -4.47 22.05
C PRO A 121 -4.00 -2.97 21.77
N ALA A 122 -5.22 -2.54 21.48
CA ALA A 122 -5.58 -1.14 21.41
C ALA A 122 -5.76 -0.55 22.82
N GLY A 123 -5.95 0.77 22.92
CA GLY A 123 -6.17 1.47 24.20
C GLY A 123 -7.46 1.04 24.90
N GLU A 124 -8.48 0.63 24.14
CA GLU A 124 -9.71 0.08 24.68
C GLU A 124 -9.61 -1.43 24.98
N PRO A 125 -10.26 -1.91 26.07
CA PRO A 125 -10.36 -3.34 26.35
C PRO A 125 -11.01 -4.08 25.18
N ASP A 126 -10.45 -5.24 24.83
CA ASP A 126 -10.96 -6.12 23.76
C ASP A 126 -10.94 -5.49 22.35
N LYS A 127 -10.11 -4.47 22.12
CA LYS A 127 -9.78 -4.00 20.78
C LYS A 127 -8.33 -4.34 20.43
N THR A 128 -8.09 -4.59 19.16
CA THR A 128 -6.77 -4.90 18.62
C THR A 128 -6.44 -3.92 17.50
N LEU A 129 -5.23 -3.37 17.56
CA LEU A 129 -4.62 -2.53 16.54
C LEU A 129 -3.65 -3.37 15.71
N VAL A 130 -3.85 -3.37 14.40
CA VAL A 130 -2.96 -3.98 13.42
C VAL A 130 -2.25 -2.88 12.65
N LEU A 131 -0.92 -2.89 12.69
CA LEU A 131 -0.07 -1.97 11.94
C LEU A 131 0.69 -2.73 10.84
N HIS A 132 0.87 -2.10 9.69
CA HIS A 132 1.74 -2.65 8.64
C HIS A 132 2.26 -1.52 7.76
N VAL A 133 3.56 -1.51 7.48
CA VAL A 133 4.15 -0.50 6.59
C VAL A 133 3.66 -0.65 5.15
N LEU A 134 3.39 0.46 4.47
CA LEU A 134 3.30 0.46 3.01
C LEU A 134 4.71 0.66 2.50
N ALA A 135 5.41 -0.43 2.17
CA ALA A 135 6.79 -0.39 1.70
C ALA A 135 6.90 -0.87 0.26
N THR A 136 7.77 -0.23 -0.50
CA THR A 136 8.17 -0.67 -1.84
C THR A 136 9.70 -0.73 -1.93
N HIS A 137 10.23 -1.08 -3.11
CA HIS A 137 11.68 -1.16 -3.33
C HIS A 137 12.41 0.17 -3.13
N SER A 138 11.71 1.29 -3.23
CA SER A 138 12.26 2.65 -3.11
C SER A 138 12.20 3.20 -1.68
N GLY A 139 11.47 2.52 -0.78
CA GLY A 139 11.33 2.91 0.61
C GLY A 139 9.92 2.76 1.16
N ILE A 140 9.74 3.28 2.36
CA ILE A 140 8.44 3.31 3.04
C ILE A 140 7.64 4.49 2.48
N ARG A 141 6.40 4.23 2.06
CA ARG A 141 5.46 5.19 1.50
C ARG A 141 4.37 5.60 2.49
N GLY A 142 4.17 4.80 3.53
CA GLY A 142 3.14 5.05 4.53
C GLY A 142 3.02 3.94 5.57
N MET A 143 1.96 4.04 6.38
CA MET A 143 1.57 3.04 7.37
C MET A 143 0.09 2.73 7.23
N PHE A 144 -0.26 1.45 7.24
CA PHE A 144 -1.61 0.97 7.38
C PHE A 144 -1.92 0.79 8.87
N ALA A 145 -3.13 1.16 9.27
CA ALA A 145 -3.66 0.94 10.60
C ALA A 145 -5.08 0.36 10.50
N GLY A 146 -5.29 -0.81 11.10
CA GLY A 146 -6.59 -1.46 11.19
C GLY A 146 -6.99 -1.67 12.64
N LEU A 147 -8.21 -1.28 13.00
CA LEU A 147 -8.82 -1.58 14.29
C LEU A 147 -9.84 -2.69 14.12
N LEU A 148 -9.80 -3.68 15.01
CA LEU A 148 -10.82 -4.73 15.07
C LEU A 148 -11.27 -4.96 16.51
N CYS A 149 -12.51 -5.44 16.65
CA CYS A 149 -13.02 -5.96 17.90
C CYS A 149 -12.51 -7.39 18.14
N GLY A 150 -12.18 -7.68 19.39
CA GLY A 150 -11.66 -8.96 19.86
C GLY A 150 -10.18 -8.92 20.24
N GLY A 151 -9.78 -9.89 21.07
CA GLY A 151 -8.40 -10.07 21.49
C GLY A 151 -7.42 -10.42 20.35
N HIS A 152 -6.17 -10.00 20.56
CA HIS A 152 -5.01 -10.12 19.66
C HIS A 152 -4.67 -11.56 19.22
N SER A 153 -5.21 -12.58 19.88
CA SER A 153 -5.00 -14.00 19.55
C SER A 153 -5.97 -14.55 18.51
N SER A 154 -6.90 -13.75 17.99
CA SER A 154 -7.97 -14.20 17.10
C SER A 154 -7.58 -14.27 15.62
N ILE A 155 -6.48 -13.63 15.21
CA ILE A 155 -6.09 -13.54 13.79
C ILE A 155 -5.06 -14.63 13.47
N GLU A 156 -5.40 -15.50 12.52
CA GLU A 156 -4.48 -16.52 12.01
C GLU A 156 -3.30 -15.89 11.24
N VAL A 157 -2.12 -16.53 11.33
CA VAL A 157 -0.90 -16.09 10.63
C VAL A 157 -1.09 -16.10 9.09
N SER A 158 -1.86 -17.06 8.57
CA SER A 158 -2.26 -17.14 7.16
C SER A 158 -3.02 -15.89 6.70
N THR A 159 -3.96 -15.41 7.51
CA THR A 159 -4.74 -14.20 7.25
C THR A 159 -3.87 -12.94 7.31
N LEU A 160 -2.95 -12.86 8.28
CA LEU A 160 -1.96 -11.79 8.36
C LEU A 160 -1.03 -11.76 7.14
N ASN A 161 -0.62 -12.92 6.63
CA ASN A 161 0.16 -12.99 5.39
C ASN A 161 -0.62 -12.52 4.17
N ALA A 162 -1.90 -12.90 4.05
CA ALA A 162 -2.78 -12.41 3.00
C ALA A 162 -2.97 -10.88 3.08
N LEU A 163 -3.14 -10.35 4.29
CA LEU A 163 -3.19 -8.90 4.53
C LEU A 163 -1.92 -8.21 4.03
N SER A 164 -0.73 -8.73 4.38
CA SER A 164 0.55 -8.18 3.90
C SER A 164 0.64 -8.14 2.38
N ILE A 165 0.13 -9.15 1.69
CA ILE A 165 0.13 -9.20 0.22
C ILE A 165 -0.74 -8.07 -0.34
N VAL A 166 -1.96 -7.90 0.19
CA VAL A 166 -2.85 -6.80 -0.21
C VAL A 166 -2.18 -5.46 0.06
N ILE A 167 -1.60 -5.25 1.24
CA ILE A 167 -0.95 -3.98 1.61
C ILE A 167 0.26 -3.68 0.73
N ASN A 168 1.12 -4.67 0.46
CA ASN A 168 2.26 -4.50 -0.43
C ASN A 168 1.80 -4.15 -1.86
N HIS A 169 0.77 -4.83 -2.36
CA HIS A 169 0.19 -4.51 -3.66
C HIS A 169 -0.37 -3.08 -3.69
N THR A 170 -1.09 -2.66 -2.64
CA THR A 170 -1.57 -1.28 -2.49
C THR A 170 -0.41 -0.28 -2.48
N ALA A 171 0.68 -0.58 -1.76
CA ALA A 171 1.87 0.28 -1.72
C ALA A 171 2.49 0.48 -3.12
N PHE A 172 2.64 -0.61 -3.90
CA PHE A 172 3.11 -0.53 -5.28
C PHE A 172 2.15 0.24 -6.19
N ALA A 173 0.85 0.00 -6.07
CA ALA A 173 -0.16 0.71 -6.88
C ALA A 173 -0.17 2.22 -6.59
N LEU A 174 -0.09 2.62 -5.32
CA LEU A 174 0.01 4.02 -4.91
C LEU A 174 1.30 4.68 -5.38
N GLU A 175 2.43 3.98 -5.27
CA GLU A 175 3.71 4.48 -5.79
C GLU A 175 3.66 4.69 -7.29
N ASN A 176 3.17 3.70 -8.04
CA ASN A 176 3.04 3.79 -9.49
C ASN A 176 2.15 4.97 -9.89
N ALA A 177 0.98 5.12 -9.26
CA ALA A 177 0.09 6.26 -9.50
C ALA A 177 0.82 7.60 -9.27
N SER A 178 1.55 7.74 -8.16
CA SER A 178 2.32 8.94 -7.87
C SER A 178 3.44 9.22 -8.90
N LEU A 179 4.10 8.18 -9.41
CA LEU A 179 5.15 8.33 -10.43
C LEU A 179 4.56 8.78 -11.79
N TYR A 180 3.38 8.27 -12.15
CA TYR A 180 2.68 8.70 -13.36
C TYR A 180 2.22 10.15 -13.27
N ASP A 181 1.70 10.58 -12.12
CA ASP A 181 1.30 11.97 -11.90
C ASP A 181 2.51 12.92 -12.01
N GLN A 182 3.65 12.59 -11.37
CA GLN A 182 4.89 13.37 -11.50
C GLN A 182 5.39 13.45 -12.94
N LEU A 183 5.34 12.35 -13.69
CA LEU A 183 5.75 12.33 -15.09
C LEU A 183 4.87 13.23 -15.96
N ARG A 184 3.55 13.21 -15.72
CA ARG A 184 2.58 14.06 -16.43
C ARG A 184 2.80 15.54 -16.10
N ASP A 185 3.02 15.88 -14.84
CA ASP A 185 3.35 17.24 -14.42
C ASP A 185 4.64 17.75 -15.06
N HIS A 186 5.66 16.90 -15.16
CA HIS A 186 6.91 17.23 -15.85
C HIS A 186 6.69 17.48 -17.35
N MET A 187 5.90 16.64 -18.04
CA MET A 187 5.57 16.84 -19.44
C MET A 187 4.81 18.16 -19.65
N HIS A 188 3.81 18.45 -18.82
CA HIS A 188 3.02 19.67 -18.92
C HIS A 188 3.86 20.94 -18.69
N ASN A 189 4.78 20.90 -17.71
CA ASN A 189 5.70 21.99 -17.45
C ASN A 189 6.72 22.19 -18.58
N LEU A 190 7.19 21.11 -19.22
CA LEU A 190 8.08 21.20 -20.37
C LEU A 190 7.36 21.79 -21.59
N GLU A 191 6.16 21.33 -21.90
CA GLU A 191 5.34 21.88 -22.98
C GLU A 191 5.08 23.38 -22.79
N LYS A 192 4.71 23.79 -21.57
CA LYS A 192 4.52 25.20 -21.24
C LYS A 192 5.77 26.05 -21.48
N ARG A 193 6.94 25.57 -21.04
CA ARG A 193 8.22 26.26 -21.25
C ARG A 193 8.63 26.32 -22.72
N VAL A 194 8.36 25.27 -23.49
CA VAL A 194 8.61 25.26 -24.95
C VAL A 194 7.70 26.28 -25.63
N GLN A 195 6.42 26.34 -25.24
CA GLN A 195 5.48 27.30 -25.80
C GLN A 195 5.89 28.75 -25.49
N GLU A 196 6.25 29.04 -24.23
CA GLU A 196 6.72 30.36 -23.80
C GLU A 196 7.97 30.80 -24.58
N ARG A 197 8.96 29.91 -24.74
CA ARG A 197 10.20 30.19 -25.48
C ARG A 197 9.96 30.36 -26.98
N THR A 198 9.01 29.65 -27.56
CA THR A 198 8.66 29.76 -28.98
C THR A 198 8.03 31.12 -29.27
N VAL A 199 7.12 31.57 -28.40
CA VAL A 199 6.50 32.90 -28.49
C VAL A 199 7.54 34.03 -28.31
N GLU A 200 8.46 33.91 -27.36
CA GLU A 200 9.55 34.88 -27.17
C GLU A 200 10.49 34.96 -28.38
N LEU A 201 10.88 33.81 -28.95
CA LEU A 201 11.77 33.75 -30.10
C LEU A 201 11.11 34.33 -31.36
N GLU A 202 9.82 34.04 -31.60
CA GLU A 202 9.08 34.65 -32.71
C GLU A 202 8.95 36.16 -32.56
N ALA A 203 8.65 36.65 -31.35
CA ALA A 203 8.58 38.08 -31.07
C ALA A 203 9.93 38.78 -31.31
N ALA A 204 11.03 38.19 -30.85
CA ALA A 204 12.38 38.71 -31.07
C ALA A 204 12.77 38.69 -32.56
N ARG A 205 12.38 37.65 -33.31
CA ARG A 205 12.62 37.53 -34.76
C ARG A 205 11.89 38.64 -35.54
N VAL A 206 10.62 38.89 -35.21
CA VAL A 206 9.81 39.95 -35.83
C VAL A 206 10.40 41.34 -35.56
N GLN A 207 10.88 41.60 -34.34
CA GLN A 207 11.53 42.88 -34.01
C GLN A 207 12.85 43.07 -34.77
N ALA A 208 13.65 42.01 -34.92
CA ALA A 208 14.90 42.06 -35.67
C ALA A 208 14.67 42.31 -37.18
N GLU A 209 13.65 41.69 -37.78
CA GLU A 209 13.25 41.91 -39.17
C GLU A 209 12.70 43.32 -39.42
N ALA A 210 11.94 43.89 -38.47
CA ALA A 210 11.46 45.26 -38.55
C ALA A 210 12.61 46.29 -38.45
N ALA A 211 13.57 46.05 -37.56
CA ALA A 211 14.73 46.93 -37.38
C ALA A 211 15.68 46.94 -38.61
N THR A 212 15.80 45.80 -39.31
CA THR A 212 16.60 45.70 -40.53
C THR A 212 15.92 46.37 -41.73
N LYS A 213 14.58 46.30 -41.83
CA LYS A 213 13.83 47.02 -42.88
C LYS A 213 13.82 48.54 -42.70
N ALA A 214 13.83 49.05 -41.47
CA ALA A 214 13.84 50.49 -41.20
C ALA A 214 15.20 51.18 -41.45
N LYS A 215 16.26 50.38 -41.59
CA LYS A 215 17.64 50.86 -41.78
C LYS A 215 18.10 50.79 -43.25
N SER A 216 17.25 50.26 -44.15
CA SER A 216 17.45 50.22 -45.60
C SER A 216 16.58 51.27 -46.30
#